data_AF-A0A2V6BHB8-F1
#
_entry.id   AF-A0A2V6BHB8-F1
#
_cell.length_a   1.000
_cell.length_b   1.000
_cell.length_c   1.000
_cell.angle_alpha   90.00
_cell.angle_beta   90.00
_cell.angle_gamma   90.00
#
_symmetry.space_group_name_H-M   'P 1'
#
loop_
_entity.id
_entity.type
_entity.pdbx_description
1 polymer ?
#
loop_
_entity_poly.entity_id
_entity_poly.type
_entity_poly.pdbx_seq_one_letter_code
_entity_poly.pdbx_strand_id
1 'polypeptide(L)'
;MLPHWIWKGAGGALWEVSEIEREPVQVAVSQQCAFTTHFRVICASAVMVVIMGGQIAQAADGDLDPTFGTEGKVLTDFDHSTDIANAVAVQPDGKLVVVGTTYTNNDFSGEDFAAARYNSNGTLDLTFGIGGKVQTDFPGLAAVASSVLIQPDGKIVVAGGAFPLFTFLGDFKVVRYNPDGSLDSSFGEGGIVTTIFPEGSYASDVALQADGKIIAAGTVFVDFTPGESSNTDFALARYNPNGTPDATFGNGGQVSTDFLGLEDDAFSVLIQPDGKIVAVGSANDPATFYDFAAARYLTNGAIDTTFGVAGKVHTDFGDQNFDRARSAALQSDGRIVAAGFAISQNGGVQNFAVARYASNGVLDTSFGTDGMTQIDFGSCCQSANKVLLQPNGKIITAGYANTESSDSDFLLARLSSDGSLDPTFGAGGKVRTSFGDLNGGANGAVFQPDGKIVAVGFQATGLKLFADFAIARYLDAEGLPLPTPTPTPTATPTSTVTPTPTATPSGTPTATPTVTPRATPRPRPTPRPRPMP
;
A
#
# COMPACT_ATOMS: atom_id res chain seq x y z
N MET A 1 -42.78 38.15 -28.90
CA MET A 1 -43.83 37.14 -28.65
C MET A 1 -43.60 36.61 -27.24
N LEU A 2 -44.43 37.06 -26.30
CA LEU A 2 -44.61 36.53 -24.92
C LEU A 2 -45.51 35.27 -24.97
N PRO A 3 -45.83 34.54 -23.86
CA PRO A 3 -45.60 34.85 -22.43
C PRO A 3 -45.02 33.70 -21.56
N HIS A 4 -44.28 34.01 -20.48
CA HIS A 4 -44.69 34.08 -19.05
C HIS A 4 -45.33 32.83 -18.46
N TRP A 5 -44.82 32.34 -17.31
CA TRP A 5 -45.56 32.32 -16.03
C TRP A 5 -44.62 32.66 -14.86
N ILE A 6 -45.10 33.57 -14.02
CA ILE A 6 -44.58 34.02 -12.72
C ILE A 6 -45.47 33.35 -11.67
N TRP A 7 -44.92 32.96 -10.52
CA TRP A 7 -45.65 33.03 -9.25
C TRP A 7 -44.78 33.65 -8.16
N LYS A 8 -45.41 34.53 -7.38
CA LYS A 8 -44.88 35.45 -6.39
C LYS A 8 -45.61 35.19 -5.07
N GLY A 9 -44.93 35.39 -3.94
CA GLY A 9 -45.53 35.73 -2.63
C GLY A 9 -45.54 34.58 -1.62
N ALA A 10 -44.89 34.62 -0.44
CA ALA A 10 -44.71 35.62 0.62
C ALA A 10 -45.59 35.33 1.86
N GLY A 11 -44.97 35.44 3.05
CA GLY A 11 -45.61 35.51 4.37
C GLY A 11 -45.49 34.20 5.16
N GLY A 12 -45.03 34.14 6.41
CA GLY A 12 -44.61 35.15 7.37
C GLY A 12 -44.07 34.43 8.61
N ALA A 13 -43.13 35.07 9.30
CA ALA A 13 -42.70 34.65 10.63
C ALA A 13 -43.82 34.92 11.66
N LEU A 14 -43.95 34.06 12.67
CA LEU A 14 -44.15 34.40 14.08
C LEU A 14 -44.09 33.09 14.89
N TRP A 15 -43.06 32.98 15.73
CA TRP A 15 -42.90 31.94 16.75
C TRP A 15 -43.68 32.36 17.99
N GLU A 16 -44.56 31.50 18.48
CA GLU A 16 -45.19 31.65 19.79
C GLU A 16 -44.64 30.56 20.71
N VAL A 17 -44.00 31.00 21.79
CA VAL A 17 -43.47 30.18 22.89
C VAL A 17 -44.59 29.99 23.89
N SER A 18 -44.88 28.76 24.31
CA SER A 18 -45.64 28.51 25.54
C SER A 18 -45.05 27.32 26.32
N GLU A 19 -45.12 27.48 27.63
CA GLU A 19 -44.26 26.88 28.64
C GLU A 19 -44.54 25.41 28.95
N ILE A 20 -43.48 24.73 29.38
CA ILE A 20 -43.48 23.40 29.99
C ILE A 20 -43.76 23.57 31.48
N GLU A 21 -44.91 23.10 31.98
CA GLU A 21 -45.14 22.89 33.41
C GLU A 21 -44.69 21.47 33.83
N ARG A 22 -43.84 21.42 34.87
CA ARG A 22 -43.41 20.21 35.57
C ARG A 22 -44.25 20.07 36.85
N GLU A 23 -44.77 18.87 37.10
CA GLU A 23 -45.33 18.46 38.40
C GLU A 23 -44.66 17.13 38.85
N PRO A 24 -44.19 17.00 40.12
CA PRO A 24 -43.39 15.87 40.59
C PRO A 24 -44.21 14.75 41.26
N VAL A 25 -43.79 13.48 41.06
CA VAL A 25 -44.36 12.30 41.72
C VAL A 25 -43.74 12.12 43.12
N GLN A 26 -44.60 11.96 44.13
CA GLN A 26 -44.27 11.73 45.54
C GLN A 26 -44.12 10.24 45.92
N VAL A 27 -43.37 10.05 47.00
CA VAL A 27 -42.74 8.85 47.58
C VAL A 27 -43.72 7.90 48.29
N ALA A 28 -43.39 6.61 48.36
CA ALA A 28 -43.76 5.78 49.52
C ALA A 28 -42.67 4.73 49.85
N VAL A 29 -42.19 4.76 51.10
CA VAL A 29 -41.27 3.80 51.72
C VAL A 29 -41.88 3.31 53.04
N SER A 30 -41.48 2.10 53.46
CA SER A 30 -41.54 1.47 54.80
C SER A 30 -42.59 0.35 54.92
N GLN A 31 -42.37 -0.76 55.66
CA GLN A 31 -41.63 -0.92 56.93
C GLN A 31 -40.91 -2.28 57.08
N GLN A 32 -39.92 -2.27 57.97
CA GLN A 32 -39.16 -3.39 58.53
C GLN A 32 -39.96 -4.17 59.60
N CYS A 33 -39.55 -5.42 59.87
CA CYS A 33 -39.61 -6.00 61.22
C CYS A 33 -38.35 -6.84 61.49
N ALA A 34 -37.74 -6.61 62.65
CA ALA A 34 -36.52 -7.25 63.14
C ALA A 34 -36.83 -8.13 64.35
N PHE A 35 -36.13 -9.25 64.53
CA PHE A 35 -35.87 -9.85 65.85
C PHE A 35 -34.59 -10.71 65.83
N THR A 36 -33.70 -10.42 66.78
CA THR A 36 -32.46 -11.10 67.21
C THR A 36 -32.78 -12.43 67.94
N THR A 37 -31.95 -13.50 67.99
CA THR A 37 -30.82 -13.69 68.93
C THR A 37 -30.22 -15.14 68.85
N HIS A 38 -28.92 -15.27 68.51
CA HIS A 38 -27.83 -16.12 69.07
C HIS A 38 -27.76 -17.69 69.08
N PHE A 39 -26.60 -18.18 68.59
CA PHE A 39 -25.69 -19.28 69.04
C PHE A 39 -25.69 -20.70 68.40
N ARG A 40 -24.64 -20.94 67.55
CA ARG A 40 -23.67 -22.08 67.41
C ARG A 40 -24.22 -23.53 67.20
N VAL A 41 -23.72 -24.46 66.36
CA VAL A 41 -22.47 -24.67 65.55
C VAL A 41 -22.60 -26.01 64.74
N ILE A 42 -22.06 -26.04 63.50
CA ILE A 42 -21.46 -27.16 62.68
C ILE A 42 -22.30 -28.15 61.80
N CYS A 43 -21.98 -28.08 60.48
CA CYS A 43 -22.01 -29.06 59.35
C CYS A 43 -23.35 -29.64 58.85
N ALA A 44 -23.69 -29.74 57.55
CA ALA A 44 -22.88 -29.78 56.33
C ALA A 44 -23.67 -29.29 55.08
N SER A 45 -22.98 -28.48 54.28
CA SER A 45 -22.92 -28.42 52.80
C SER A 45 -24.15 -28.74 51.93
N ALA A 46 -24.73 -27.69 51.35
CA ALA A 46 -25.05 -27.61 49.91
C ALA A 46 -25.31 -26.14 49.52
N VAL A 47 -24.25 -25.33 49.46
CA VAL A 47 -24.33 -24.01 48.82
C VAL A 47 -23.86 -24.20 47.40
N MET A 48 -24.81 -24.27 46.46
CA MET A 48 -24.52 -23.98 45.05
C MET A 48 -24.11 -22.51 44.98
N VAL A 49 -22.80 -22.26 44.94
CA VAL A 49 -22.27 -20.98 44.50
C VAL A 49 -22.47 -20.96 42.98
N VAL A 50 -23.52 -20.29 42.52
CA VAL A 50 -23.59 -19.84 41.13
C VAL A 50 -22.56 -18.74 41.01
N ILE A 51 -21.34 -19.13 40.63
CA ILE A 51 -20.37 -18.19 40.08
C ILE A 51 -20.96 -17.80 38.73
N MET A 52 -21.75 -16.72 38.68
CA MET A 52 -21.84 -15.95 37.44
C MET A 52 -20.46 -15.36 37.23
N GLY A 53 -19.56 -16.18 36.68
CA GLY A 53 -18.36 -15.69 36.07
C GLY A 53 -18.86 -14.83 34.94
N GLY A 54 -18.76 -13.51 35.08
CA GLY A 54 -18.72 -12.64 33.94
C GLY A 54 -17.55 -13.15 33.10
N GLN A 55 -17.85 -13.98 32.10
CA GLN A 55 -16.93 -14.17 31.00
C GLN A 55 -16.82 -12.78 30.39
N ILE A 56 -15.76 -12.06 30.73
CA ILE A 56 -15.29 -10.97 29.89
C ILE A 56 -15.12 -11.67 28.54
N ALA A 57 -15.97 -11.33 27.57
CA ALA A 57 -15.83 -11.83 26.21
C ALA A 57 -14.39 -11.51 25.80
N GLN A 58 -13.57 -12.54 25.68
CA GLN A 58 -12.20 -12.37 25.23
C GLN A 58 -12.30 -11.92 23.78
N ALA A 59 -11.74 -10.75 23.49
CA ALA A 59 -11.79 -10.19 22.14
C ALA A 59 -11.23 -11.21 21.15
N ALA A 60 -12.01 -11.47 20.12
CA ALA A 60 -11.77 -12.48 19.12
C ALA A 60 -10.82 -11.97 18.03
N ASP A 61 -10.31 -12.89 17.24
CA ASP A 61 -9.48 -12.58 16.09
C ASP A 61 -10.29 -11.78 15.05
N GLY A 62 -9.76 -10.66 14.58
CA GLY A 62 -10.48 -9.70 13.74
C GLY A 62 -11.36 -8.69 14.49
N ASP A 63 -11.49 -8.77 15.82
CA ASP A 63 -12.14 -7.69 16.59
C ASP A 63 -11.27 -6.43 16.60
N LEU A 64 -11.90 -5.27 16.77
CA LEU A 64 -11.19 -4.02 17.02
C LEU A 64 -10.36 -4.12 18.30
N ASP A 65 -9.14 -3.59 18.27
CA ASP A 65 -8.27 -3.56 19.43
C ASP A 65 -8.64 -2.38 20.36
N PRO A 66 -9.21 -2.63 21.54
CA PRO A 66 -9.66 -1.56 22.44
C PRO A 66 -8.50 -0.72 23.01
N THR A 67 -7.25 -1.13 22.82
CA THR A 67 -6.07 -0.39 23.30
C THR A 67 -5.52 0.63 22.30
N PHE A 68 -6.14 0.74 21.12
CA PHE A 68 -5.75 1.68 20.07
C PHE A 68 -6.77 2.82 19.95
N GLY A 69 -6.30 4.07 20.04
CA GLY A 69 -7.17 5.25 19.93
C GLY A 69 -8.37 5.19 20.88
N THR A 70 -9.56 5.43 20.34
CA THR A 70 -10.84 5.27 21.04
C THR A 70 -11.54 4.03 20.47
N GLU A 71 -11.64 2.96 21.28
CA GLU A 71 -12.31 1.71 20.89
C GLU A 71 -11.76 1.08 19.59
N GLY A 72 -10.44 1.17 19.38
CA GLY A 72 -9.76 0.64 18.19
C GLY A 72 -9.75 1.57 17.00
N LYS A 73 -10.26 2.81 17.14
CA LYS A 73 -10.43 3.77 16.04
C LYS A 73 -9.74 5.10 16.33
N VAL A 74 -9.29 5.76 15.27
CA VAL A 74 -8.78 7.13 15.28
C VAL A 74 -9.37 7.88 14.09
N LEU A 75 -9.82 9.11 14.33
CA LEU A 75 -10.12 10.10 13.30
C LEU A 75 -9.13 11.25 13.45
N THR A 76 -8.64 11.78 12.33
CA THR A 76 -7.70 12.90 12.32
C THR A 76 -8.06 13.89 11.21
N ASP A 77 -8.45 15.09 11.65
CA ASP A 77 -8.78 16.25 10.82
C ASP A 77 -7.50 17.08 10.56
N PHE A 78 -7.23 17.48 9.32
CA PHE A 78 -6.12 18.37 8.93
C PHE A 78 -6.55 19.85 8.82
N ASP A 79 -7.63 20.23 9.47
CA ASP A 79 -8.25 21.56 9.42
C ASP A 79 -8.73 21.93 8.00
N HIS A 80 -9.13 20.92 7.22
CA HIS A 80 -9.58 21.01 5.83
C HIS A 80 -10.97 20.37 5.69
N SER A 81 -11.59 20.50 4.52
CA SER A 81 -12.90 19.85 4.33
C SER A 81 -12.78 18.36 4.13
N THR A 82 -11.70 17.90 3.50
CA THR A 82 -11.59 16.50 3.10
C THR A 82 -10.17 16.03 3.28
N ASP A 83 -10.02 14.99 4.10
CA ASP A 83 -8.79 14.30 4.40
C ASP A 83 -8.98 12.82 4.10
N ILE A 84 -8.22 12.31 3.13
CA ILE A 84 -8.29 10.91 2.71
C ILE A 84 -6.93 10.26 2.93
N ALA A 85 -6.85 9.29 3.84
CA ALA A 85 -5.64 8.48 3.95
C ALA A 85 -5.62 7.43 2.84
N ASN A 86 -4.50 7.33 2.13
CA ASN A 86 -4.31 6.40 1.02
C ASN A 86 -3.38 5.24 1.38
N ALA A 87 -2.34 5.49 2.18
CA ALA A 87 -1.37 4.47 2.54
C ALA A 87 -0.83 4.63 3.96
N VAL A 88 -0.31 3.53 4.49
CA VAL A 88 0.33 3.46 5.80
C VAL A 88 1.59 2.60 5.72
N ALA A 89 2.63 3.05 6.40
CA ALA A 89 3.83 2.26 6.67
C ALA A 89 4.14 2.25 8.16
N VAL A 90 4.76 1.16 8.61
CA VAL A 90 5.17 1.00 10.01
C VAL A 90 6.68 1.24 10.15
N GLN A 91 7.07 2.03 11.14
CA GLN A 91 8.46 2.23 11.51
C GLN A 91 8.94 1.11 12.46
N PRO A 92 10.26 0.84 12.56
CA PRO A 92 10.79 -0.22 13.42
C PRO A 92 10.43 -0.10 14.91
N ASP A 93 10.13 1.12 15.38
CA ASP A 93 9.67 1.40 16.75
C ASP A 93 8.16 1.17 16.97
N GLY A 94 7.46 0.70 15.93
CA GLY A 94 6.01 0.43 15.95
C GLY A 94 5.13 1.65 15.68
N LYS A 95 5.71 2.83 15.44
CA LYS A 95 4.97 4.01 14.99
C LYS A 95 4.45 3.81 13.57
N LEU A 96 3.36 4.50 13.26
CA LEU A 96 2.69 4.45 11.95
C LEU A 96 2.87 5.78 11.26
N VAL A 97 3.30 5.77 10.00
CA VAL A 97 3.26 6.93 9.11
C VAL A 97 2.13 6.71 8.12
N VAL A 98 1.13 7.58 8.15
CA VAL A 98 -0.04 7.54 7.28
C VAL A 98 0.04 8.72 6.33
N VAL A 99 -0.15 8.46 5.03
CA VAL A 99 -0.10 9.49 3.99
C VAL A 99 -1.39 9.50 3.18
N GLY A 100 -1.67 10.64 2.58
CA GLY A 100 -2.85 10.82 1.76
C GLY A 100 -2.96 12.24 1.23
N THR A 101 -4.20 12.68 1.02
CA THR A 101 -4.51 14.00 0.48
C THR A 101 -5.42 14.75 1.41
N THR A 102 -5.23 16.07 1.46
CA THR A 102 -6.12 17.00 2.15
C THR A 102 -6.49 18.15 1.21
N TYR A 103 -7.75 18.59 1.22
CA TYR A 103 -8.23 19.72 0.42
C TYR A 103 -9.45 20.41 1.03
N THR A 104 -9.68 21.67 0.65
CA THR A 104 -10.73 22.53 1.22
C THR A 104 -11.86 22.77 0.22
N ASN A 105 -13.12 22.52 0.60
CA ASN A 105 -14.36 22.81 -0.14
C ASN A 105 -14.40 22.37 -1.61
N ASN A 106 -13.72 21.28 -1.97
CA ASN A 106 -13.46 20.90 -3.38
C ASN A 106 -12.81 22.03 -4.19
N ASP A 107 -12.15 22.96 -3.51
CA ASP A 107 -11.25 23.93 -4.09
C ASP A 107 -9.90 23.22 -4.23
N PHE A 108 -9.71 22.62 -5.39
CA PHE A 108 -8.53 21.84 -5.76
C PHE A 108 -7.24 22.70 -5.79
N SER A 109 -7.31 24.01 -5.51
CA SER A 109 -6.17 24.94 -5.61
C SER A 109 -5.16 24.89 -4.47
N GLY A 110 -5.36 24.02 -3.47
CA GLY A 110 -4.45 23.80 -2.35
C GLY A 110 -4.46 22.35 -1.87
N GLU A 111 -4.49 21.39 -2.79
CA GLU A 111 -4.35 19.98 -2.42
C GLU A 111 -2.90 19.68 -2.06
N ASP A 112 -2.70 19.26 -0.82
CA ASP A 112 -1.38 18.95 -0.32
C ASP A 112 -1.21 17.44 -0.15
N PHE A 113 0.00 16.96 -0.41
CA PHE A 113 0.41 15.71 0.21
C PHE A 113 0.29 15.89 1.73
N ALA A 114 -0.52 15.05 2.36
CA ALA A 114 -0.68 15.02 3.79
C ALA A 114 0.05 13.81 4.37
N ALA A 115 0.76 14.00 5.47
CA ALA A 115 1.34 12.93 6.26
C ALA A 115 1.06 13.14 7.75
N ALA A 116 0.65 12.10 8.45
CA ALA A 116 0.53 12.09 9.91
C ALA A 116 1.31 10.91 10.49
N ARG A 117 1.94 11.13 11.65
CA ARG A 117 2.58 10.06 12.40
C ARG A 117 1.84 9.77 13.69
N TYR A 118 1.63 8.49 13.95
CA TYR A 118 0.96 7.97 15.14
C TYR A 118 1.92 7.10 15.95
N ASN A 119 1.82 7.19 17.26
CA ASN A 119 2.40 6.23 18.18
C ASN A 119 1.74 4.86 18.00
N SER A 120 2.38 3.82 18.52
CA SER A 120 1.87 2.45 18.41
C SER A 120 0.49 2.27 19.04
N ASN A 121 0.02 3.15 19.92
CA ASN A 121 -1.32 3.13 20.52
C ASN A 121 -2.35 4.01 19.77
N GLY A 122 -1.98 4.60 18.63
CA GLY A 122 -2.89 5.42 17.81
C GLY A 122 -2.97 6.90 18.20
N THR A 123 -2.26 7.37 19.23
CA THR A 123 -2.16 8.82 19.48
C THR A 123 -1.20 9.47 18.49
N LEU A 124 -1.46 10.71 18.07
CA LEU A 124 -0.51 11.46 17.23
C LEU A 124 0.85 11.61 17.91
N ASP A 125 1.92 11.42 17.15
CA ASP A 125 3.29 11.68 17.60
C ASP A 125 3.66 13.14 17.37
N LEU A 126 3.59 13.93 18.44
CA LEU A 126 3.84 15.37 18.42
C LEU A 126 5.30 15.75 18.09
N THR A 127 6.21 14.79 17.93
CA THR A 127 7.58 15.03 17.45
C THR A 127 7.71 15.01 15.92
N PHE A 128 6.62 14.75 15.21
CA PHE A 128 6.56 14.75 13.74
C PHE A 128 5.87 16.01 13.23
N GLY A 129 6.55 16.78 12.40
CA GLY A 129 6.02 18.01 11.82
C GLY A 129 5.42 18.95 12.87
N ILE A 130 4.24 19.48 12.59
CA ILE A 130 3.48 20.33 13.51
C ILE A 130 2.28 19.54 14.02
N GLY A 131 2.24 19.29 15.33
CA GLY A 131 1.12 18.56 15.95
C GLY A 131 0.99 17.10 15.48
N GLY A 132 2.06 16.50 14.98
CA GLY A 132 2.04 15.14 14.42
C GLY A 132 1.72 15.07 12.92
N LYS A 133 1.65 16.23 12.24
CA LYS A 133 1.19 16.35 10.85
C LYS A 133 2.18 17.15 9.99
N VAL A 134 2.19 16.82 8.71
CA VAL A 134 2.94 17.49 7.65
C VAL A 134 2.00 17.68 6.46
N GLN A 135 2.04 18.86 5.87
CA GLN A 135 1.45 19.16 4.57
C GLN A 135 2.57 19.61 3.63
N THR A 136 2.54 19.15 2.39
CA THR A 136 3.51 19.51 1.35
C THR A 136 2.76 19.98 0.11
N ASP A 137 2.84 21.29 -0.11
CA ASP A 137 2.18 22.01 -1.20
C ASP A 137 2.95 21.87 -2.51
N PHE A 138 2.18 21.79 -3.59
CA PHE A 138 2.63 21.83 -4.98
C PHE A 138 1.94 23.02 -5.65
N PRO A 139 2.54 24.23 -5.60
CA PRO A 139 1.84 25.46 -5.94
C PRO A 139 1.17 25.44 -7.31
N GLY A 140 -0.15 25.61 -7.32
CA GLY A 140 -0.97 25.65 -8.54
C GLY A 140 -1.31 24.28 -9.13
N LEU A 141 -0.98 23.19 -8.43
CA LEU A 141 -1.31 21.83 -8.79
C LEU A 141 -2.20 21.18 -7.73
N ALA A 142 -3.06 20.29 -8.16
CA ALA A 142 -3.70 19.29 -7.31
C ALA A 142 -2.72 18.13 -7.09
N ALA A 143 -2.63 17.56 -5.89
CA ALA A 143 -1.62 16.58 -5.53
C ALA A 143 -2.17 15.45 -4.66
N VAL A 144 -1.87 14.21 -5.06
CA VAL A 144 -2.34 13.01 -4.38
C VAL A 144 -1.18 12.10 -4.02
N ALA A 145 -1.02 11.84 -2.71
CA ALA A 145 -0.06 10.85 -2.21
C ALA A 145 -0.70 9.45 -2.24
N SER A 146 -0.10 8.51 -2.96
CA SER A 146 -0.65 7.16 -3.16
C SER A 146 -0.02 6.12 -2.24
N SER A 147 1.30 6.19 -2.02
CA SER A 147 2.05 5.14 -1.33
C SER A 147 3.16 5.72 -0.48
N VAL A 148 3.54 4.98 0.57
CA VAL A 148 4.60 5.35 1.51
C VAL A 148 5.45 4.13 1.86
N LEU A 149 6.77 4.34 1.95
CA LEU A 149 7.70 3.38 2.52
C LEU A 149 8.66 4.06 3.51
N ILE A 150 9.20 3.25 4.42
CA ILE A 150 10.22 3.67 5.39
C ILE A 150 11.57 3.10 4.96
N GLN A 151 12.56 3.96 4.79
CA GLN A 151 13.94 3.56 4.52
C GLN A 151 14.64 3.06 5.81
N PRO A 152 15.69 2.23 5.72
CA PRO A 152 16.41 1.72 6.90
C PRO A 152 17.02 2.80 7.81
N ASP A 153 17.31 3.99 7.27
CA ASP A 153 17.80 5.14 8.04
C ASP A 153 16.68 5.94 8.72
N GLY A 154 15.43 5.49 8.61
CA GLY A 154 14.25 6.11 9.19
C GLY A 154 13.62 7.20 8.33
N LYS A 155 14.20 7.52 7.16
CA LYS A 155 13.58 8.46 6.21
C LYS A 155 12.31 7.87 5.60
N ILE A 156 11.40 8.75 5.21
CA ILE A 156 10.08 8.39 4.73
C ILE A 156 10.01 8.80 3.26
N VAL A 157 9.72 7.86 2.37
CA VAL A 157 9.54 8.13 0.94
C VAL A 157 8.07 7.98 0.60
N VAL A 158 7.50 9.01 -0.01
CA VAL A 158 6.09 9.08 -0.42
C VAL A 158 6.04 9.25 -1.93
N ALA A 159 5.22 8.46 -2.61
CA ALA A 159 5.00 8.57 -4.05
C ALA A 159 3.55 8.88 -4.37
N GLY A 160 3.33 9.60 -5.46
CA GLY A 160 2.02 10.03 -5.91
C GLY A 160 2.08 10.82 -7.21
N GLY A 161 1.08 11.65 -7.45
CA GLY A 161 1.03 12.55 -8.59
C GLY A 161 0.71 13.98 -8.20
N ALA A 162 1.14 14.94 -9.02
CA ALA A 162 0.59 16.29 -8.98
C ALA A 162 0.26 16.76 -10.40
N PHE A 163 -0.89 17.40 -10.57
CA PHE A 163 -1.48 17.71 -11.87
C PHE A 163 -2.08 19.12 -11.92
N PRO A 164 -1.99 19.81 -13.07
CA PRO A 164 -2.70 21.07 -13.24
C PRO A 164 -4.21 20.86 -13.13
N LEU A 165 -4.89 21.82 -12.50
CA LEU A 165 -6.33 21.76 -12.31
C LEU A 165 -7.09 21.56 -13.61
N PHE A 166 -8.07 20.66 -13.58
CA PHE A 166 -8.91 20.32 -14.72
C PHE A 166 -8.16 19.71 -15.90
N THR A 167 -6.96 19.16 -15.66
CA THR A 167 -6.19 18.40 -16.65
C THR A 167 -5.86 17.01 -16.11
N PHE A 168 -5.57 16.08 -17.01
CA PHE A 168 -5.06 14.74 -16.69
C PHE A 168 -3.52 14.66 -16.84
N LEU A 169 -2.85 15.79 -17.06
CA LEU A 169 -1.42 15.89 -17.37
C LEU A 169 -0.59 16.00 -16.07
N GLY A 170 -0.67 14.97 -15.24
CA GLY A 170 0.10 14.90 -13.99
C GLY A 170 1.57 14.51 -14.18
N ASP A 171 2.37 14.72 -13.15
CA ASP A 171 3.72 14.15 -13.06
C ASP A 171 3.79 13.15 -11.90
N PHE A 172 4.59 12.10 -12.07
CA PHE A 172 5.11 11.32 -10.94
C PHE A 172 5.83 12.25 -9.96
N LYS A 173 5.39 12.25 -8.71
CA LYS A 173 6.07 12.91 -7.60
C LYS A 173 6.59 11.87 -6.62
N VAL A 174 7.85 12.01 -6.23
CA VAL A 174 8.44 11.27 -5.11
C VAL A 174 9.00 12.27 -4.12
N VAL A 175 8.46 12.27 -2.91
CA VAL A 175 8.85 13.17 -1.83
C VAL A 175 9.57 12.36 -0.76
N ARG A 176 10.65 12.91 -0.21
CA ARG A 176 11.34 12.32 0.93
C ARG A 176 11.34 13.25 2.14
N TYR A 177 10.89 12.72 3.26
CA TYR A 177 10.95 13.37 4.56
C TYR A 177 12.03 12.73 5.45
N ASN A 178 12.61 13.55 6.32
CA ASN A 178 13.39 13.11 7.46
C ASN A 178 12.49 12.44 8.51
N PRO A 179 13.07 11.72 9.47
CA PRO A 179 12.30 11.10 10.55
C PRO A 179 11.48 12.08 11.39
N ASP A 180 11.76 13.37 11.38
CA ASP A 180 10.98 14.41 12.08
C ASP A 180 9.85 15.01 11.22
N GLY A 181 9.69 14.57 9.98
CA GLY A 181 8.69 15.07 9.03
C GLY A 181 9.12 16.29 8.22
N SER A 182 10.31 16.84 8.45
CA SER A 182 10.86 17.88 7.57
C SER A 182 11.28 17.30 6.22
N LEU A 183 11.20 18.09 5.14
CA LEU A 183 11.71 17.65 3.82
C LEU A 183 13.22 17.39 3.85
N ASP A 184 13.65 16.30 3.23
CA ASP A 184 15.07 15.97 3.10
C ASP A 184 15.69 16.71 1.91
N SER A 185 16.33 17.85 2.18
CA SER A 185 16.99 18.68 1.17
C SER A 185 18.12 18.00 0.39
N SER A 186 18.58 16.81 0.80
CA SER A 186 19.56 15.99 0.06
C SER A 186 18.94 15.09 -1.02
N PHE A 187 17.61 15.09 -1.14
CA PHE A 187 16.86 14.29 -2.11
C PHE A 187 16.27 15.16 -3.21
N GLY A 188 16.57 14.85 -4.47
CA GLY A 188 16.01 15.58 -5.61
C GLY A 188 16.22 17.09 -5.50
N GLU A 189 15.16 17.84 -5.78
CA GLU A 189 15.09 19.29 -5.58
C GLU A 189 14.38 19.58 -4.26
N GLY A 190 15.16 19.81 -3.20
CA GLY A 190 14.62 20.25 -1.90
C GLY A 190 13.75 19.22 -1.18
N GLY A 191 13.93 17.92 -1.46
CA GLY A 191 13.12 16.83 -0.92
C GLY A 191 12.12 16.24 -1.92
N ILE A 192 12.02 16.81 -3.13
CA ILE A 192 11.02 16.44 -4.12
C ILE A 192 11.70 16.03 -5.42
N VAL A 193 11.25 14.92 -6.00
CA VAL A 193 11.58 14.49 -7.36
C VAL A 193 10.33 14.61 -8.20
N THR A 194 10.46 15.28 -9.34
CA THR A 194 9.44 15.32 -10.39
C THR A 194 9.94 14.54 -11.58
N THR A 195 9.15 13.56 -12.01
CA THR A 195 9.45 12.74 -13.18
C THR A 195 8.40 12.97 -14.23
N ILE A 196 8.84 13.50 -15.36
CA ILE A 196 7.96 13.89 -16.46
C ILE A 196 7.92 12.73 -17.46
N PHE A 197 6.70 12.34 -17.83
CA PHE A 197 6.42 11.58 -19.04
C PHE A 197 5.65 12.50 -20.02
N PRO A 198 5.84 12.36 -21.35
CA PRO A 198 5.38 13.37 -22.31
C PRO A 198 3.90 13.75 -22.24
N GLU A 199 3.00 12.77 -22.05
CA GLU A 199 1.54 12.99 -22.02
C GLU A 199 0.97 12.93 -20.59
N GLY A 200 1.83 12.99 -19.57
CA GLY A 200 1.44 12.92 -18.17
C GLY A 200 1.52 11.53 -17.57
N SER A 201 1.50 11.48 -16.24
CA SER A 201 1.76 10.27 -15.46
C SER A 201 1.27 10.39 -14.03
N TYR A 202 1.04 9.25 -13.38
CA TYR A 202 0.64 9.17 -11.98
C TYR A 202 1.28 7.96 -11.27
N ALA A 203 1.99 8.18 -10.17
CA ALA A 203 2.59 7.09 -9.40
C ALA A 203 1.58 6.51 -8.40
N SER A 204 1.37 5.20 -8.46
CA SER A 204 0.44 4.46 -7.59
C SER A 204 1.17 3.80 -6.42
N ASP A 205 2.41 3.34 -6.61
CA ASP A 205 3.15 2.61 -5.60
C ASP A 205 4.66 2.87 -5.63
N VAL A 206 5.33 2.59 -4.50
CA VAL A 206 6.77 2.77 -4.34
C VAL A 206 7.40 1.59 -3.61
N ALA A 207 8.57 1.15 -4.08
CA ALA A 207 9.35 0.10 -3.45
C ALA A 207 10.84 0.45 -3.34
N LEU A 208 11.49 -0.11 -2.32
CA LEU A 208 12.91 0.07 -2.04
C LEU A 208 13.69 -1.19 -2.44
N GLN A 209 14.72 -1.03 -3.26
CA GLN A 209 15.68 -2.09 -3.58
C GLN A 209 16.75 -2.20 -2.49
N ALA A 210 17.38 -3.38 -2.36
CA ALA A 210 18.38 -3.67 -1.34
C ALA A 210 19.64 -2.78 -1.42
N ASP A 211 19.92 -2.20 -2.60
CA ASP A 211 21.02 -1.26 -2.83
C ASP A 211 20.65 0.21 -2.53
N GLY A 212 19.44 0.44 -1.98
CA GLY A 212 18.92 1.76 -1.64
C GLY A 212 18.27 2.52 -2.80
N LYS A 213 18.23 1.95 -4.02
CA LYS A 213 17.47 2.55 -5.13
C LYS A 213 15.98 2.44 -4.87
N ILE A 214 15.24 3.41 -5.41
CA ILE A 214 13.79 3.53 -5.22
C ILE A 214 13.12 3.29 -6.58
N ILE A 215 12.10 2.44 -6.61
CA ILE A 215 11.21 2.24 -7.76
C ILE A 215 9.88 2.91 -7.46
N ALA A 216 9.41 3.79 -8.32
CA ALA A 216 8.02 4.20 -8.37
C ALA A 216 7.34 3.53 -9.56
N ALA A 217 6.12 3.05 -9.37
CA ALA A 217 5.31 2.44 -10.43
C ALA A 217 3.92 3.07 -10.47
N GLY A 218 3.34 3.09 -11.66
CA GLY A 218 2.06 3.73 -11.89
C GLY A 218 1.66 3.70 -13.35
N THR A 219 1.01 4.77 -13.78
CA THR A 219 0.46 4.90 -15.13
C THR A 219 1.12 6.05 -15.88
N VAL A 220 1.34 5.87 -17.18
CA VAL A 220 1.65 6.97 -18.12
C VAL A 220 0.55 7.04 -19.17
N PHE A 221 0.15 8.24 -19.59
CA PHE A 221 -0.73 8.40 -20.74
C PHE A 221 0.08 8.27 -22.03
N VAL A 222 -0.49 7.62 -23.04
CA VAL A 222 0.18 7.40 -24.34
C VAL A 222 -0.37 8.33 -25.40
N ASP A 223 -1.68 8.54 -25.39
CA ASP A 223 -2.35 9.57 -26.17
C ASP A 223 -3.38 10.29 -25.30
N PHE A 224 -3.24 11.62 -25.22
CA PHE A 224 -4.21 12.45 -24.54
C PHE A 224 -4.83 13.42 -25.54
N THR A 225 -6.08 13.15 -25.91
CA THR A 225 -6.92 14.10 -26.63
C THR A 225 -8.09 14.52 -25.73
N PRO A 226 -8.19 15.79 -25.31
CA PRO A 226 -9.27 16.25 -24.46
C PRO A 226 -10.65 15.91 -25.04
N GLY A 227 -11.43 15.12 -24.29
CA GLY A 227 -12.78 14.69 -24.69
C GLY A 227 -12.86 13.31 -25.36
N GLU A 228 -11.73 12.63 -25.56
CA GLU A 228 -11.65 11.25 -26.08
C GLU A 228 -11.15 10.29 -24.99
N SER A 229 -11.37 8.98 -25.18
CA SER A 229 -10.72 7.95 -24.35
C SER A 229 -9.19 8.06 -24.52
N SER A 230 -8.47 8.04 -23.42
CA SER A 230 -7.00 8.11 -23.42
C SER A 230 -6.42 6.74 -23.18
N ASN A 231 -5.45 6.34 -23.98
CA ASN A 231 -4.69 5.13 -23.74
C ASN A 231 -3.65 5.35 -22.63
N THR A 232 -3.41 4.31 -21.84
CA THR A 232 -2.44 4.31 -20.75
C THR A 232 -1.55 3.08 -20.79
N ASP A 233 -0.32 3.22 -20.31
CA ASP A 233 0.63 2.12 -20.16
C ASP A 233 1.10 1.98 -18.70
N PHE A 234 1.55 0.77 -18.34
CA PHE A 234 2.35 0.58 -17.13
C PHE A 234 3.62 1.44 -17.20
N ALA A 235 3.88 2.20 -16.14
CA ALA A 235 5.06 3.05 -16.03
C ALA A 235 5.89 2.70 -14.79
N LEU A 236 7.21 2.60 -14.96
CA LEU A 236 8.17 2.50 -13.87
C LEU A 236 9.22 3.60 -14.00
N ALA A 237 9.59 4.20 -12.86
CA ALA A 237 10.72 5.11 -12.76
C ALA A 237 11.65 4.66 -11.63
N ARG A 238 12.96 4.64 -11.88
CA ARG A 238 13.98 4.29 -10.88
C ARG A 238 14.85 5.48 -10.52
N TYR A 239 15.08 5.63 -9.22
CA TYR A 239 15.90 6.68 -8.64
C TYR A 239 17.05 6.11 -7.83
N ASN A 240 18.18 6.81 -7.88
CA ASN A 240 19.27 6.62 -6.94
C ASN A 240 18.85 7.03 -5.52
N PRO A 241 19.61 6.65 -4.47
CA PRO A 241 19.29 7.02 -3.09
C PRO A 241 19.22 8.54 -2.82
N ASN A 242 19.75 9.39 -3.71
CA ASN A 242 19.66 10.85 -3.63
C ASN A 242 18.52 11.43 -4.50
N GLY A 243 17.67 10.60 -5.10
CA GLY A 243 16.53 11.03 -5.92
C GLY A 243 16.86 11.33 -7.38
N THR A 244 18.12 11.26 -7.81
CA THR A 244 18.42 11.44 -9.24
C THR A 244 17.97 10.22 -10.03
N PRO A 245 17.46 10.38 -11.27
CA PRO A 245 17.11 9.25 -12.13
C PRO A 245 18.30 8.30 -12.33
N ASP A 246 18.05 6.99 -12.27
CA ASP A 246 19.06 5.98 -12.58
C ASP A 246 19.11 5.71 -14.08
N ALA A 247 20.04 6.35 -14.77
CA ALA A 247 20.22 6.20 -16.22
C ALA A 247 20.55 4.77 -16.70
N THR A 248 20.86 3.84 -15.79
CA THR A 248 21.09 2.42 -16.13
C THR A 248 19.80 1.58 -16.18
N PHE A 249 18.65 2.19 -15.84
CA PHE A 249 17.35 1.55 -15.87
C PHE A 249 16.53 1.99 -17.08
N GLY A 250 16.08 1.04 -17.89
CA GLY A 250 15.22 1.30 -19.04
C GLY A 250 15.80 2.38 -19.97
N ASN A 251 14.96 3.34 -20.32
CA ASN A 251 15.35 4.52 -21.08
C ASN A 251 15.58 5.70 -20.11
N GLY A 252 16.82 5.89 -19.66
CA GLY A 252 17.19 7.06 -18.86
C GLY A 252 16.58 7.11 -17.45
N GLY A 253 16.21 5.95 -16.88
CA GLY A 253 15.55 5.85 -15.58
C GLY A 253 14.08 5.46 -15.67
N GLN A 254 13.51 5.32 -16.87
CA GLN A 254 12.08 5.11 -17.08
C GLN A 254 11.79 3.87 -17.94
N VAL A 255 10.63 3.27 -17.72
CA VAL A 255 10.08 2.18 -18.54
C VAL A 255 8.59 2.45 -18.76
N SER A 256 8.13 2.32 -20.01
CA SER A 256 6.70 2.19 -20.38
C SER A 256 6.46 0.78 -20.86
N THR A 257 5.33 0.17 -20.53
CA THR A 257 4.97 -1.19 -20.98
C THR A 257 3.50 -1.25 -21.33
N ASP A 258 3.26 -1.22 -22.64
CA ASP A 258 2.00 -1.61 -23.27
C ASP A 258 1.82 -3.13 -23.23
N PHE A 259 0.61 -3.61 -22.95
CA PHE A 259 0.21 -5.01 -23.02
C PHE A 259 -0.39 -5.34 -24.39
N LEU A 260 -1.51 -4.73 -24.75
CA LEU A 260 -2.38 -5.12 -25.87
C LEU A 260 -2.84 -3.93 -26.74
N GLY A 261 -2.19 -2.78 -26.61
CA GLY A 261 -2.47 -1.56 -27.36
C GLY A 261 -3.66 -0.76 -26.83
N LEU A 262 -4.10 -1.07 -25.61
CA LEU A 262 -5.21 -0.43 -24.89
C LEU A 262 -4.75 -0.14 -23.44
N GLU A 263 -5.66 0.39 -22.62
CA GLU A 263 -5.35 0.94 -21.30
C GLU A 263 -4.77 -0.10 -20.33
N ASP A 264 -3.58 0.19 -19.83
CA ASP A 264 -2.88 -0.60 -18.82
C ASP A 264 -2.43 0.29 -17.66
N ASP A 265 -2.81 -0.07 -16.44
CA ASP A 265 -2.50 0.69 -15.23
C ASP A 265 -1.76 -0.17 -14.21
N ALA A 266 -0.57 0.26 -13.77
CA ALA A 266 0.10 -0.36 -12.63
C ALA A 266 -0.37 0.28 -11.32
N PHE A 267 -0.81 -0.55 -10.36
CA PHE A 267 -1.24 -0.10 -9.04
C PHE A 267 -0.31 -0.55 -7.91
N SER A 268 0.55 -1.54 -8.15
CA SER A 268 1.50 -2.04 -7.16
C SER A 268 2.83 -2.48 -7.76
N VAL A 269 3.91 -2.39 -6.98
CA VAL A 269 5.24 -2.85 -7.38
C VAL A 269 5.93 -3.66 -6.29
N LEU A 270 6.49 -4.80 -6.69
CA LEU A 270 7.19 -5.74 -5.83
C LEU A 270 8.65 -5.92 -6.27
N ILE A 271 9.55 -6.06 -5.30
CA ILE A 271 10.95 -6.43 -5.53
C ILE A 271 11.14 -7.88 -5.10
N GLN A 272 11.50 -8.76 -6.04
CA GLN A 272 11.83 -10.15 -5.74
C GLN A 272 13.24 -10.25 -5.12
N PRO A 273 13.55 -11.30 -4.33
CA PRO A 273 14.86 -11.47 -3.69
C PRO A 273 16.06 -11.49 -4.63
N ASP A 274 15.86 -11.84 -5.90
CA ASP A 274 16.88 -11.81 -6.95
C ASP A 274 17.04 -10.43 -7.62
N GLY A 275 16.32 -9.43 -7.13
CA GLY A 275 16.33 -8.05 -7.62
C GLY A 275 15.41 -7.79 -8.81
N LYS A 276 14.70 -8.81 -9.33
CA LYS A 276 13.68 -8.58 -10.36
C LYS A 276 12.51 -7.78 -9.80
N ILE A 277 11.84 -7.05 -10.67
CA ILE A 277 10.76 -6.12 -10.32
C ILE A 277 9.48 -6.64 -10.95
N VAL A 278 8.39 -6.73 -10.19
CA VAL A 278 7.07 -7.11 -10.72
C VAL A 278 6.12 -5.93 -10.51
N ALA A 279 5.55 -5.40 -11.58
CA ALA A 279 4.46 -4.43 -11.52
C ALA A 279 3.13 -5.18 -11.71
N VAL A 280 2.11 -4.81 -10.93
CA VAL A 280 0.80 -5.46 -10.92
C VAL A 280 -0.29 -4.40 -10.98
N GLY A 281 -1.34 -4.67 -11.75
CA GLY A 281 -2.50 -3.79 -11.88
C GLY A 281 -3.56 -4.36 -12.81
N SER A 282 -3.95 -3.62 -13.84
CA SER A 282 -4.93 -4.08 -14.84
C SER A 282 -4.52 -3.76 -16.27
N ALA A 283 -4.92 -4.62 -17.21
CA ALA A 283 -4.71 -4.42 -18.64
C ALA A 283 -6.04 -4.60 -19.38
N ASN A 284 -6.34 -3.72 -20.35
CA ASN A 284 -7.54 -3.83 -21.16
C ASN A 284 -7.27 -4.76 -22.36
N ASP A 285 -7.90 -5.94 -22.35
CA ASP A 285 -7.83 -6.90 -23.44
C ASP A 285 -9.04 -6.72 -24.38
N PRO A 286 -8.86 -6.62 -25.71
CA PRO A 286 -9.98 -6.56 -26.66
C PRO A 286 -10.97 -7.74 -26.58
N ALA A 287 -10.55 -8.89 -26.04
CA ALA A 287 -11.33 -10.11 -25.94
C ALA A 287 -12.01 -10.31 -24.58
N THR A 288 -11.39 -9.86 -23.49
CA THR A 288 -11.85 -10.07 -22.10
C THR A 288 -12.07 -8.79 -21.31
N PHE A 289 -11.81 -7.63 -21.93
CA PHE A 289 -11.86 -6.33 -21.29
C PHE A 289 -10.82 -6.21 -20.16
N TYR A 290 -11.05 -5.40 -19.12
CA TYR A 290 -10.02 -5.18 -18.09
C TYR A 290 -9.76 -6.45 -17.28
N ASP A 291 -8.53 -6.96 -17.33
CA ASP A 291 -8.09 -8.13 -16.59
C ASP A 291 -7.07 -7.76 -15.51
N PHE A 292 -6.91 -8.61 -14.49
CA PHE A 292 -5.74 -8.52 -13.60
C PHE A 292 -4.47 -8.67 -14.43
N ALA A 293 -3.53 -7.75 -14.32
CA ALA A 293 -2.31 -7.77 -15.12
C ALA A 293 -1.04 -7.72 -14.27
N ALA A 294 0.02 -8.38 -14.74
CA ALA A 294 1.35 -8.28 -14.16
C ALA A 294 2.44 -8.35 -15.22
N ALA A 295 3.48 -7.52 -15.05
CA ALA A 295 4.69 -7.55 -15.87
C ALA A 295 5.93 -7.69 -14.99
N ARG A 296 6.91 -8.49 -15.41
CA ARG A 296 8.19 -8.61 -14.72
C ARG A 296 9.34 -8.00 -15.51
N TYR A 297 10.23 -7.35 -14.79
CA TYR A 297 11.41 -6.68 -15.30
C TYR A 297 12.68 -7.22 -14.64
N LEU A 298 13.74 -7.28 -15.43
CA LEU A 298 15.10 -7.48 -14.95
C LEU A 298 15.58 -6.25 -14.16
N THR A 299 16.70 -6.40 -13.46
CA THR A 299 17.32 -5.33 -12.66
C THR A 299 17.76 -4.11 -13.48
N ASN A 300 17.78 -4.18 -14.82
CA ASN A 300 18.06 -3.05 -15.70
C ASN A 300 16.78 -2.46 -16.34
N GLY A 301 15.59 -2.93 -15.96
CA GLY A 301 14.31 -2.44 -16.50
C GLY A 301 13.88 -3.08 -17.81
N ALA A 302 14.68 -3.98 -18.40
CA ALA A 302 14.23 -4.76 -19.54
C ALA A 302 13.17 -5.79 -19.11
N ILE A 303 12.17 -6.06 -19.96
CA ILE A 303 11.14 -7.08 -19.71
C ILE A 303 11.81 -8.46 -19.51
N ASP A 304 11.42 -9.20 -18.47
CA ASP A 304 11.87 -10.57 -18.25
C ASP A 304 10.93 -11.55 -18.95
N THR A 305 11.32 -11.98 -20.15
CA THR A 305 10.51 -12.87 -21.00
C THR A 305 10.27 -14.27 -20.42
N THR A 306 10.89 -14.62 -19.29
CA THR A 306 10.64 -15.88 -18.56
C THR A 306 9.47 -15.83 -17.60
N PHE A 307 8.84 -14.67 -17.43
CA PHE A 307 7.63 -14.49 -16.62
C PHE A 307 6.38 -14.57 -17.50
N GLY A 308 5.39 -15.38 -17.11
CA GLY A 308 4.15 -15.56 -17.85
C GLY A 308 4.41 -15.85 -19.34
N VAL A 309 3.74 -15.10 -20.21
CA VAL A 309 3.97 -15.11 -21.66
C VAL A 309 4.70 -13.83 -22.05
N ALA A 310 5.93 -13.96 -22.54
CA ALA A 310 6.76 -12.83 -22.99
C ALA A 310 6.96 -11.73 -21.93
N GLY A 311 6.94 -12.09 -20.65
CA GLY A 311 7.14 -11.18 -19.52
C GLY A 311 5.87 -10.61 -18.91
N LYS A 312 4.70 -11.04 -19.39
CA LYS A 312 3.39 -10.51 -19.03
C LYS A 312 2.41 -11.62 -18.65
N VAL A 313 1.46 -11.26 -17.80
CA VAL A 313 0.31 -12.06 -17.37
C VAL A 313 -0.91 -11.16 -17.42
N HIS A 314 -2.01 -11.65 -17.96
CA HIS A 314 -3.36 -11.12 -17.73
C HIS A 314 -4.23 -12.29 -17.22
N THR A 315 -5.20 -12.01 -16.35
CA THR A 315 -6.05 -13.02 -15.71
C THR A 315 -7.47 -12.49 -15.58
N ASP A 316 -8.34 -13.04 -16.43
CA ASP A 316 -9.78 -12.82 -16.47
C ASP A 316 -10.47 -13.64 -15.37
N PHE A 317 -11.34 -13.01 -14.57
CA PHE A 317 -12.20 -13.66 -13.58
C PHE A 317 -13.57 -14.05 -14.18
N GLY A 318 -13.80 -13.77 -15.45
CA GLY A 318 -14.88 -14.25 -16.31
C GLY A 318 -15.76 -13.13 -16.89
N ASP A 319 -16.55 -13.52 -17.90
CA ASP A 319 -17.63 -12.73 -18.53
C ASP A 319 -17.21 -11.43 -19.24
N GLN A 320 -15.94 -11.25 -19.54
CA GLN A 320 -15.42 -10.11 -20.31
C GLN A 320 -15.72 -8.74 -19.64
N ASN A 321 -15.47 -8.63 -18.34
CA ASN A 321 -15.86 -7.47 -17.52
C ASN A 321 -14.66 -6.77 -16.88
N PHE A 322 -14.91 -5.90 -15.88
CA PHE A 322 -13.85 -5.18 -15.17
C PHE A 322 -13.26 -6.00 -14.02
N ASP A 323 -12.04 -6.44 -14.20
CA ASP A 323 -11.20 -7.05 -13.19
C ASP A 323 -9.93 -6.21 -13.02
N ARG A 324 -9.67 -5.73 -11.80
CA ARG A 324 -8.48 -4.90 -11.54
C ARG A 324 -7.80 -5.30 -10.26
N ALA A 325 -6.50 -5.61 -10.34
CA ALA A 325 -5.67 -5.74 -9.16
C ALA A 325 -5.30 -4.34 -8.66
N ARG A 326 -5.46 -4.06 -7.37
CA ARG A 326 -5.07 -2.80 -6.72
C ARG A 326 -3.80 -2.93 -5.88
N SER A 327 -3.50 -4.15 -5.43
CA SER A 327 -2.36 -4.41 -4.57
C SER A 327 -1.82 -5.82 -4.83
N ALA A 328 -0.51 -5.98 -4.66
CA ALA A 328 0.11 -7.30 -4.65
C ALA A 328 1.06 -7.45 -3.46
N ALA A 329 1.35 -8.69 -3.09
CA ALA A 329 2.32 -9.04 -2.07
C ALA A 329 3.09 -10.31 -2.45
N LEU A 330 4.37 -10.37 -2.04
CA LEU A 330 5.26 -11.49 -2.33
C LEU A 330 5.34 -12.45 -1.14
N GLN A 331 5.00 -13.71 -1.37
CA GLN A 331 5.19 -14.78 -0.39
C GLN A 331 6.68 -15.16 -0.28
N SER A 332 7.07 -15.75 0.85
CA SER A 332 8.47 -16.12 1.14
C SER A 332 9.05 -17.16 0.19
N ASP A 333 8.20 -17.97 -0.46
CA ASP A 333 8.58 -18.92 -1.50
C ASP A 333 8.59 -18.31 -2.92
N GLY A 334 8.36 -17.01 -3.03
CA GLY A 334 8.38 -16.25 -4.28
C GLY A 334 7.05 -16.25 -5.04
N ARG A 335 6.00 -16.92 -4.55
CA ARG A 335 4.65 -16.74 -5.12
C ARG A 335 4.16 -15.31 -4.93
N ILE A 336 3.29 -14.87 -5.82
CA ILE A 336 2.73 -13.52 -5.83
C ILE A 336 1.24 -13.63 -5.59
N VAL A 337 0.71 -12.88 -4.62
CA VAL A 337 -0.72 -12.76 -4.38
C VAL A 337 -1.15 -11.36 -4.80
N ALA A 338 -2.10 -11.26 -5.74
CA ALA A 338 -2.69 -10.00 -6.17
C ALA A 338 -4.13 -9.91 -5.67
N ALA A 339 -4.56 -8.74 -5.21
CA ALA A 339 -5.91 -8.48 -4.77
C ALA A 339 -6.46 -7.19 -5.34
N GLY A 340 -7.78 -7.13 -5.48
CA GLY A 340 -8.49 -6.04 -6.12
C GLY A 340 -9.98 -6.31 -6.15
N PHE A 341 -10.59 -6.15 -7.33
CA PHE A 341 -11.98 -6.49 -7.55
C PHE A 341 -12.20 -7.20 -8.88
N ALA A 342 -13.27 -7.99 -8.94
CA ALA A 342 -13.77 -8.60 -10.16
C ALA A 342 -15.30 -8.53 -10.19
N ILE A 343 -15.89 -8.52 -11.39
CA ILE A 343 -17.35 -8.55 -11.55
C ILE A 343 -17.82 -10.01 -11.66
N SER A 344 -18.73 -10.43 -10.78
CA SER A 344 -19.19 -11.83 -10.72
C SER A 344 -20.19 -12.21 -11.82
N GLN A 345 -20.15 -13.49 -12.22
CA GLN A 345 -20.81 -14.03 -13.42
C GLN A 345 -22.35 -14.06 -13.43
N ASN A 346 -23.03 -13.56 -12.39
CA ASN A 346 -24.49 -13.74 -12.23
C ASN A 346 -25.24 -12.53 -11.67
N GLY A 347 -24.71 -11.31 -11.75
CA GLY A 347 -25.46 -10.15 -11.25
C GLY A 347 -24.86 -8.77 -11.40
N GLY A 348 -23.73 -8.61 -12.11
CA GLY A 348 -23.07 -7.30 -12.23
C GLY A 348 -22.55 -6.76 -10.88
N VAL A 349 -22.31 -7.66 -9.92
CA VAL A 349 -21.84 -7.31 -8.58
C VAL A 349 -20.32 -7.41 -8.58
N GLN A 350 -19.67 -6.28 -8.35
CA GLN A 350 -18.23 -6.21 -8.13
C GLN A 350 -17.91 -6.66 -6.69
N ASN A 351 -17.06 -7.69 -6.58
CA ASN A 351 -16.61 -8.32 -5.34
C ASN A 351 -15.11 -8.13 -5.15
N PHE A 352 -14.63 -8.31 -3.92
CA PHE A 352 -13.19 -8.50 -3.71
C PHE A 352 -12.71 -9.69 -4.53
N ALA A 353 -11.56 -9.55 -5.17
CA ALA A 353 -10.95 -10.59 -5.98
C ALA A 353 -9.49 -10.80 -5.56
N VAL A 354 -9.07 -12.06 -5.50
CA VAL A 354 -7.69 -12.46 -5.17
C VAL A 354 -7.24 -13.53 -6.15
N ALA A 355 -6.08 -13.33 -6.77
CA ALA A 355 -5.40 -14.31 -7.60
C ALA A 355 -4.02 -14.63 -7.03
N ARG A 356 -3.57 -15.88 -7.17
CA ARG A 356 -2.22 -16.28 -6.79
C ARG A 356 -1.45 -16.82 -7.98
N TYR A 357 -0.21 -16.36 -8.12
CA TYR A 357 0.71 -16.76 -9.17
C TYR A 357 1.95 -17.43 -8.57
N ALA A 358 2.50 -18.41 -9.28
CA ALA A 358 3.85 -18.89 -9.06
C ALA A 358 4.88 -17.77 -9.28
N SER A 359 6.11 -17.98 -8.81
CA SER A 359 7.19 -16.99 -8.94
C SER A 359 7.55 -16.65 -10.39
N ASN A 360 7.16 -17.48 -11.36
CA ASN A 360 7.30 -17.25 -12.80
C ASN A 360 6.04 -16.66 -13.45
N GLY A 361 5.03 -16.26 -12.69
CA GLY A 361 3.81 -15.63 -13.21
C GLY A 361 2.74 -16.59 -13.71
N VAL A 362 3.00 -17.90 -13.69
CA VAL A 362 1.96 -18.89 -14.00
C VAL A 362 0.94 -18.91 -12.86
N LEU A 363 -0.36 -18.83 -13.20
CA LEU A 363 -1.44 -18.89 -12.22
C LEU A 363 -1.38 -20.20 -11.41
N ASP A 364 -1.47 -20.10 -10.08
CA ASP A 364 -1.39 -21.24 -9.17
C ASP A 364 -2.77 -21.87 -8.97
N THR A 365 -3.11 -22.85 -9.81
CA THR A 365 -4.42 -23.51 -9.82
C THR A 365 -4.76 -24.29 -8.54
N SER A 366 -3.84 -24.40 -7.58
CA SER A 366 -4.12 -24.97 -6.26
C SER A 366 -4.77 -23.97 -5.28
N PHE A 367 -4.85 -22.69 -5.66
CA PHE A 367 -5.45 -21.63 -4.87
C PHE A 367 -6.90 -21.37 -5.28
N GLY A 368 -7.83 -21.38 -4.33
CA GLY A 368 -9.24 -21.12 -4.57
C GLY A 368 -9.82 -22.01 -5.67
N THR A 369 -10.51 -21.40 -6.63
CA THR A 369 -10.97 -22.06 -7.86
C THR A 369 -10.09 -21.59 -9.00
N ASP A 370 -9.33 -22.52 -9.59
CA ASP A 370 -8.43 -22.26 -10.73
C ASP A 370 -7.43 -21.11 -10.52
N GLY A 371 -6.98 -20.90 -9.28
CA GLY A 371 -6.02 -19.86 -8.91
C GLY A 371 -6.65 -18.56 -8.44
N MET A 372 -7.97 -18.51 -8.34
CA MET A 372 -8.75 -17.29 -8.07
C MET A 372 -9.73 -17.48 -6.92
N THR A 373 -10.04 -16.40 -6.22
CA THR A 373 -11.05 -16.33 -5.17
C THR A 373 -11.79 -15.01 -5.27
N GLN A 374 -13.12 -15.05 -5.28
CA GLN A 374 -13.96 -13.87 -5.09
C GLN A 374 -14.59 -13.90 -3.69
N ILE A 375 -14.65 -12.74 -3.03
CA ILE A 375 -15.18 -12.60 -1.67
C ILE A 375 -16.32 -11.57 -1.70
N ASP A 376 -17.53 -12.06 -1.46
CA ASP A 376 -18.74 -11.23 -1.43
C ASP A 376 -19.08 -10.80 0.00
N PHE A 377 -19.15 -9.49 0.26
CA PHE A 377 -19.65 -8.91 1.50
C PHE A 377 -21.16 -8.55 1.44
N GLY A 378 -21.95 -9.18 0.59
CA GLY A 378 -23.41 -9.06 0.56
C GLY A 378 -23.95 -7.70 0.11
N SER A 379 -23.08 -6.79 -0.34
CA SER A 379 -23.41 -5.50 -0.93
C SER A 379 -22.77 -5.37 -2.32
N CYS A 380 -23.19 -4.42 -3.14
CA CYS A 380 -22.45 -4.16 -4.37
C CYS A 380 -21.12 -3.45 -4.10
N CYS A 381 -20.24 -3.66 -5.08
CA CYS A 381 -19.29 -2.68 -5.53
C CYS A 381 -18.06 -2.61 -4.63
N GLN A 382 -17.56 -3.77 -4.21
CA GLN A 382 -16.49 -3.88 -3.23
C GLN A 382 -15.13 -3.97 -3.90
N SER A 383 -14.11 -3.32 -3.34
CA SER A 383 -12.73 -3.40 -3.84
C SER A 383 -11.73 -3.64 -2.72
N ALA A 384 -10.91 -4.68 -2.85
CA ALA A 384 -9.75 -4.87 -1.99
C ALA A 384 -8.62 -3.94 -2.46
N ASN A 385 -8.34 -2.88 -1.70
CA ASN A 385 -7.31 -1.91 -2.06
C ASN A 385 -5.92 -2.31 -1.54
N LYS A 386 -5.85 -3.21 -0.54
CA LYS A 386 -4.60 -3.72 0.01
C LYS A 386 -4.65 -5.22 0.22
N VAL A 387 -3.54 -5.91 -0.05
CA VAL A 387 -3.28 -7.28 0.40
C VAL A 387 -2.05 -7.33 1.30
N LEU A 388 -2.14 -8.11 2.38
CA LEU A 388 -1.06 -8.39 3.31
C LEU A 388 -0.89 -9.90 3.48
N LEU A 389 0.34 -10.34 3.76
CA LEU A 389 0.67 -11.76 3.94
C LEU A 389 1.12 -12.02 5.36
N GLN A 390 0.50 -13.00 6.00
CA GLN A 390 0.94 -13.51 7.29
C GLN A 390 2.04 -14.58 7.10
N PRO A 391 2.99 -14.72 8.04
CA PRO A 391 4.08 -15.68 7.95
C PRO A 391 3.65 -17.15 7.89
N ASN A 392 2.44 -17.45 8.38
CA ASN A 392 1.82 -18.78 8.29
C ASN A 392 1.19 -19.06 6.91
N GLY A 393 1.28 -18.13 5.95
CA GLY A 393 0.76 -18.26 4.60
C GLY A 393 -0.69 -17.80 4.42
N LYS A 394 -1.35 -17.32 5.49
CA LYS A 394 -2.66 -16.67 5.39
C LYS A 394 -2.56 -15.29 4.74
N ILE A 395 -3.65 -14.84 4.17
CA ILE A 395 -3.74 -13.62 3.36
C ILE A 395 -4.81 -12.73 3.96
N ILE A 396 -4.48 -11.46 4.20
CA ILE A 396 -5.45 -10.43 4.62
C ILE A 396 -5.70 -9.51 3.44
N THR A 397 -6.96 -9.24 3.12
CA THR A 397 -7.35 -8.17 2.20
C THR A 397 -8.07 -7.07 2.96
N ALA A 398 -7.79 -5.81 2.65
CA ALA A 398 -8.48 -4.65 3.21
C ALA A 398 -9.00 -3.73 2.09
N GLY A 399 -10.18 -3.16 2.29
CA GLY A 399 -10.84 -2.35 1.28
C GLY A 399 -12.16 -1.78 1.77
N TYR A 400 -13.06 -1.47 0.84
CA TYR A 400 -14.41 -0.98 1.17
C TYR A 400 -15.42 -1.26 0.05
N ALA A 401 -16.69 -0.98 0.34
CA ALA A 401 -17.77 -0.99 -0.64
C ALA A 401 -17.96 0.40 -1.27
N ASN A 402 -17.73 0.51 -2.57
CA ASN A 402 -17.97 1.70 -3.38
C ASN A 402 -19.46 1.77 -3.78
N THR A 403 -20.32 1.97 -2.78
CA THR A 403 -21.76 2.13 -2.99
C THR A 403 -22.14 3.60 -3.00
N GLU A 404 -23.11 3.98 -3.82
CA GLU A 404 -23.73 5.32 -3.75
C GLU A 404 -24.54 5.54 -2.45
N SER A 405 -24.84 4.47 -1.70
CA SER A 405 -25.43 4.56 -0.37
C SER A 405 -24.41 5.02 0.68
N SER A 406 -24.88 5.77 1.68
CA SER A 406 -24.10 6.40 2.76
C SER A 406 -23.40 5.43 3.74
N ASP A 407 -23.15 4.17 3.36
CA ASP A 407 -22.82 3.06 4.27
C ASP A 407 -21.56 2.30 3.83
N SER A 408 -20.57 3.04 3.31
CA SER A 408 -19.26 2.45 3.00
C SER A 408 -18.49 2.19 4.32
N ASP A 409 -18.20 0.92 4.58
CA ASP A 409 -17.46 0.43 5.75
C ASP A 409 -16.02 0.06 5.41
N PHE A 410 -15.16 -0.01 6.42
CA PHE A 410 -13.90 -0.74 6.30
C PHE A 410 -14.21 -2.23 6.23
N LEU A 411 -13.77 -2.89 5.15
CA LEU A 411 -13.95 -4.32 4.91
C LEU A 411 -12.60 -5.02 5.00
N LEU A 412 -12.50 -6.04 5.84
CA LEU A 412 -11.35 -6.94 5.86
C LEU A 412 -11.82 -8.38 5.63
N ALA A 413 -11.01 -9.17 4.92
CA ALA A 413 -11.17 -10.61 4.86
C ALA A 413 -9.84 -11.32 5.11
N ARG A 414 -9.91 -12.50 5.73
CA ARG A 414 -8.76 -13.39 5.87
C ARG A 414 -9.01 -14.66 5.07
N LEU A 415 -8.04 -15.01 4.23
CA LEU A 415 -8.00 -16.27 3.51
C LEU A 415 -6.94 -17.19 4.11
N SER A 416 -7.25 -18.47 4.15
CA SER A 416 -6.30 -19.55 4.34
C SER A 416 -5.28 -19.59 3.18
N SER A 417 -4.18 -20.31 3.37
CA SER A 417 -3.15 -20.46 2.35
C SER A 417 -3.63 -21.20 1.09
N ASP A 418 -4.80 -21.82 1.11
CA ASP A 418 -5.42 -22.44 -0.07
C ASP A 418 -6.44 -21.51 -0.76
N GLY A 419 -6.64 -20.29 -0.28
CA GLY A 419 -7.58 -19.32 -0.84
C GLY A 419 -9.01 -19.42 -0.29
N SER A 420 -9.31 -20.39 0.57
CA SER A 420 -10.60 -20.43 1.27
C SER A 420 -10.70 -19.34 2.35
N LEU A 421 -11.90 -18.84 2.63
CA LEU A 421 -12.13 -17.93 3.77
C LEU A 421 -11.76 -18.63 5.08
N ASP A 422 -10.99 -17.95 5.93
CA ASP A 422 -10.62 -18.47 7.25
C ASP A 422 -11.75 -18.22 8.26
N PRO A 423 -12.50 -19.25 8.69
CA PRO A 423 -13.65 -19.05 9.56
C PRO A 423 -13.30 -18.56 10.97
N THR A 424 -12.01 -18.54 11.34
CA THR A 424 -11.55 -18.08 12.65
C THR A 424 -11.38 -16.57 12.76
N PHE A 425 -11.48 -15.84 11.63
CA PHE A 425 -11.35 -14.38 11.60
C PHE A 425 -12.70 -13.69 11.48
N GLY A 426 -13.05 -12.85 12.45
CA GLY A 426 -14.32 -12.13 12.47
C GLY A 426 -15.53 -13.05 12.24
N ALA A 427 -16.49 -12.58 11.44
CA ALA A 427 -17.67 -13.35 11.08
C ALA A 427 -17.43 -14.17 9.80
N GLY A 428 -16.96 -15.40 9.95
CA GLY A 428 -16.78 -16.34 8.83
C GLY A 428 -15.68 -15.92 7.85
N GLY A 429 -14.59 -15.34 8.36
CA GLY A 429 -13.46 -14.85 7.57
C GLY A 429 -13.56 -13.39 7.15
N LYS A 430 -14.55 -12.65 7.66
CA LYS A 430 -14.87 -11.28 7.25
C LYS A 430 -15.06 -10.37 8.45
N VAL A 431 -14.62 -9.13 8.32
CA VAL A 431 -14.81 -8.04 9.27
C VAL A 431 -15.41 -6.85 8.54
N ARG A 432 -16.39 -6.19 9.17
CA ARG A 432 -16.91 -4.88 8.76
C ARG A 432 -16.80 -3.93 9.92
N THR A 433 -16.29 -2.74 9.63
CA THR A 433 -16.12 -1.69 10.63
C THR A 433 -16.65 -0.38 10.11
N SER A 434 -17.80 0.01 10.66
CA SER A 434 -18.36 1.35 10.48
C SER A 434 -17.69 2.36 11.40
N PHE A 435 -17.47 3.57 10.90
CA PHE A 435 -17.10 4.74 11.71
C PHE A 435 -18.28 5.71 11.92
N GLY A 436 -19.50 5.32 11.53
CA GLY A 436 -20.73 6.11 11.64
C GLY A 436 -21.67 5.88 10.46
N ASP A 437 -22.74 6.67 10.39
CA ASP A 437 -23.82 6.51 9.39
C ASP A 437 -23.50 7.12 8.00
N LEU A 438 -22.21 7.34 7.70
CA LEU A 438 -21.75 8.03 6.49
C LEU A 438 -20.58 7.28 5.84
N ASN A 439 -20.34 7.58 4.56
CA ASN A 439 -19.32 6.92 3.75
C ASN A 439 -17.92 6.95 4.36
N GLY A 440 -17.31 5.78 4.52
CA GLY A 440 -15.89 5.63 4.78
C GLY A 440 -15.30 4.45 4.01
N GLY A 441 -13.99 4.27 4.07
CA GLY A 441 -13.40 3.11 3.40
C GLY A 441 -11.91 2.99 3.57
N ALA A 442 -11.42 1.75 3.62
CA ALA A 442 -10.01 1.46 3.76
C ALA A 442 -9.29 1.51 2.40
N ASN A 443 -8.23 2.30 2.31
CA ASN A 443 -7.35 2.37 1.14
C ASN A 443 -6.03 1.61 1.37
N GLY A 444 -5.54 1.60 2.61
CA GLY A 444 -4.27 0.98 2.97
C GLY A 444 -4.39 0.10 4.22
N ALA A 445 -3.44 -0.79 4.40
CA ALA A 445 -3.27 -1.55 5.62
C ALA A 445 -1.81 -1.99 5.82
N VAL A 446 -1.44 -2.29 7.07
CA VAL A 446 -0.11 -2.83 7.45
C VAL A 446 -0.22 -3.69 8.71
N PHE A 447 0.74 -4.59 8.94
CA PHE A 447 0.93 -5.22 10.24
C PHE A 447 1.82 -4.35 11.14
N GLN A 448 1.44 -4.21 12.41
CA GLN A 448 2.36 -3.70 13.43
C GLN A 448 3.29 -4.81 13.96
N PRO A 449 4.43 -4.48 14.61
CA PRO A 449 5.36 -5.47 15.14
C PRO A 449 4.77 -6.40 16.20
N ASP A 450 3.67 -6.01 16.83
CA ASP A 450 2.92 -6.82 17.79
C ASP A 450 1.91 -7.78 17.13
N GLY A 451 1.95 -7.88 15.80
CA GLY A 451 1.14 -8.77 14.97
C GLY A 451 -0.22 -8.20 14.58
N LYS A 452 -0.65 -7.06 15.14
CA LYS A 452 -1.98 -6.51 14.86
C LYS A 452 -2.08 -5.89 13.48
N ILE A 453 -3.30 -5.87 12.94
CA ILE A 453 -3.58 -5.29 11.62
C ILE A 453 -4.04 -3.86 11.81
N VAL A 454 -3.46 -2.91 11.09
CA VAL A 454 -3.94 -1.53 11.02
C VAL A 454 -4.42 -1.26 9.61
N ALA A 455 -5.66 -0.78 9.46
CA ALA A 455 -6.22 -0.29 8.21
C ALA A 455 -6.39 1.23 8.28
N VAL A 456 -6.15 1.91 7.16
CA VAL A 456 -6.26 3.37 7.01
C VAL A 456 -7.12 3.74 5.82
N GLY A 457 -7.76 4.89 5.90
CA GLY A 457 -8.72 5.34 4.91
C GLY A 457 -9.33 6.69 5.24
N PHE A 458 -10.59 6.84 4.91
CA PHE A 458 -11.36 8.05 5.20
C PHE A 458 -12.69 7.71 5.88
N GLN A 459 -13.26 8.69 6.58
CA GLN A 459 -14.63 8.65 7.07
C GLN A 459 -15.29 10.00 6.87
N ALA A 460 -16.47 10.02 6.24
CA ALA A 460 -17.30 11.21 6.12
C ALA A 460 -17.99 11.56 7.46
N THR A 461 -18.10 12.86 7.76
CA THR A 461 -18.66 13.40 8.99
C THR A 461 -19.85 14.36 8.72
N GLY A 462 -20.88 14.23 9.56
CA GLY A 462 -22.27 14.56 9.21
C GLY A 462 -22.75 16.00 9.31
N LEU A 463 -21.87 16.99 9.39
CA LEU A 463 -22.32 18.39 9.47
C LEU A 463 -21.88 19.27 8.31
N LYS A 464 -20.99 18.83 7.41
CA LYS A 464 -20.48 19.67 6.31
C LYS A 464 -20.04 18.94 5.01
N LEU A 465 -20.38 17.65 4.81
CA LEU A 465 -19.81 16.83 3.71
C LEU A 465 -18.27 16.77 3.78
N PHE A 466 -17.76 16.65 5.00
CA PHE A 466 -16.31 16.59 5.25
C PHE A 466 -15.88 15.15 5.48
N ALA A 467 -14.63 14.82 5.20
CA ALA A 467 -14.07 13.52 5.53
C ALA A 467 -12.75 13.68 6.29
N ASP A 468 -12.51 12.80 7.26
CA ASP A 468 -11.30 12.80 8.08
C ASP A 468 -10.46 11.56 7.76
N PHE A 469 -9.14 11.61 8.02
CA PHE A 469 -8.32 10.40 8.05
C PHE A 469 -8.92 9.43 9.07
N ALA A 470 -9.21 8.21 8.64
CA ALA A 470 -9.74 7.15 9.48
C ALA A 470 -8.73 6.02 9.62
N ILE A 471 -8.53 5.55 10.86
CA ILE A 471 -7.62 4.46 11.17
C ILE A 471 -8.33 3.49 12.11
N ALA A 472 -8.29 2.20 11.79
CA ALA A 472 -8.76 1.14 12.66
C ALA A 472 -7.64 0.11 12.91
N ARG A 473 -7.50 -0.33 14.16
CA ARG A 473 -6.63 -1.46 14.51
C ARG A 473 -7.44 -2.67 14.93
N TYR A 474 -7.05 -3.83 14.43
CA TYR A 474 -7.69 -5.11 14.67
C TYR A 474 -6.73 -6.06 15.37
N LEU A 475 -7.29 -6.91 16.23
CA LEU A 475 -6.59 -8.04 16.79
C LEU A 475 -6.30 -9.07 15.70
N ASP A 476 -5.12 -9.65 15.77
CA ASP A 476 -4.72 -10.82 14.99
C ASP A 476 -4.22 -11.88 15.99
N ALA A 477 -5.05 -12.86 16.31
CA ALA A 477 -4.72 -13.86 17.33
C ALA A 477 -3.55 -14.76 16.90
N GLU A 478 -3.27 -14.80 15.59
CA GLU A 478 -2.16 -15.52 14.97
C GLU A 478 -0.98 -14.63 14.62
N GLY A 479 -0.93 -13.41 15.21
CA GLY A 479 0.00 -12.33 14.88
C GLY A 479 1.43 -12.79 14.55
N LEU A 480 2.15 -11.97 13.77
CA LEU A 480 3.53 -12.26 13.32
C LEU A 480 4.33 -12.94 14.46
N PRO A 481 4.96 -14.12 14.25
CA PRO A 481 5.96 -14.57 15.20
C PRO A 481 6.94 -13.41 15.32
N LEU A 482 7.18 -12.92 16.55
CA LEU A 482 8.17 -11.88 16.83
C LEU A 482 9.36 -12.15 15.91
N PRO A 483 9.83 -11.19 15.09
CA PRO A 483 11.02 -11.42 14.31
C PRO A 483 12.08 -11.86 15.31
N THR A 484 12.49 -13.13 15.23
CA THR A 484 13.75 -13.52 15.85
C THR A 484 14.74 -12.61 15.18
N PRO A 485 15.46 -11.73 15.91
CA PRO A 485 16.27 -10.70 15.30
C PRO A 485 17.13 -11.37 14.25
N THR A 486 16.87 -11.06 12.98
CA THR A 486 17.74 -11.46 11.89
C THR A 486 19.11 -10.97 12.34
N PRO A 487 20.12 -11.86 12.50
CA PRO A 487 21.43 -11.39 12.89
C PRO A 487 21.80 -10.31 11.89
N THR A 488 22.04 -9.10 12.41
CA THR A 488 22.69 -8.04 11.64
C THR A 488 23.81 -8.72 10.88
N PRO A 489 23.89 -8.64 9.53
CA PRO A 489 25.02 -9.17 8.82
C PRO A 489 26.24 -8.53 9.47
N THR A 490 26.94 -9.32 10.29
CA THR A 490 28.18 -8.89 10.90
C THR A 490 29.05 -8.62 9.70
N ALA A 491 29.42 -7.37 9.50
CA ALA A 491 30.33 -7.00 8.43
C ALA A 491 31.49 -7.99 8.50
N THR A 492 31.58 -8.86 7.49
CA THR A 492 32.76 -9.72 7.35
C THR A 492 33.94 -8.76 7.39
N PRO A 493 34.85 -8.86 8.37
CA PRO A 493 35.95 -7.93 8.46
C PRO A 493 36.66 -7.97 7.12
N THR A 494 36.66 -6.83 6.43
CA THR A 494 37.41 -6.64 5.19
C THR A 494 38.80 -7.17 5.46
N SER A 495 39.23 -8.21 4.74
CA SER A 495 40.57 -8.75 4.87
C SER A 495 41.54 -7.59 4.70
N THR A 496 42.15 -7.16 5.80
CA THR A 496 43.18 -6.13 5.75
C THR A 496 44.28 -6.72 4.91
N VAL A 497 44.51 -6.15 3.73
CA VAL A 497 45.65 -6.50 2.89
C VAL A 497 46.88 -6.27 3.75
N THR A 498 47.47 -7.36 4.22
CA THR A 498 48.76 -7.33 4.90
C THR A 498 49.78 -6.89 3.85
N PRO A 499 50.57 -5.82 4.08
CA PRO A 499 51.59 -5.44 3.12
C PRO A 499 52.59 -6.60 2.97
N THR A 500 52.74 -7.07 1.73
CA THR A 500 53.75 -8.06 1.35
C THR A 500 55.13 -7.59 1.85
N PRO A 501 55.91 -8.43 2.55
CA PRO A 501 57.24 -8.04 2.98
C PRO A 501 58.15 -7.84 1.77
N THR A 502 58.75 -6.65 1.68
CA THR A 502 59.80 -6.31 0.73
C THR A 502 60.97 -7.29 0.86
N ALA A 503 61.30 -8.00 -0.21
CA ALA A 503 62.46 -8.89 -0.26
C ALA A 503 63.76 -8.10 -0.12
N THR A 504 64.60 -8.50 0.83
CA THR A 504 65.99 -8.07 0.96
C THR A 504 66.83 -8.64 -0.20
N PRO A 505 67.77 -7.89 -0.81
CA PRO A 505 68.55 -8.40 -1.93
C PRO A 505 69.58 -9.45 -1.47
N SER A 506 69.50 -10.65 -2.07
CA SER A 506 70.53 -11.70 -1.93
C SER A 506 71.60 -11.55 -3.02
N GLY A 507 72.84 -11.85 -2.65
CA GLY A 507 74.07 -11.47 -3.33
C GLY A 507 74.33 -12.03 -4.72
N THR A 508 75.17 -11.29 -5.44
CA THR A 508 75.71 -11.49 -6.78
C THR A 508 76.46 -12.83 -6.93
N PRO A 509 76.18 -13.64 -7.97
CA PRO A 509 77.08 -14.72 -8.41
C PRO A 509 78.07 -14.24 -9.47
N THR A 510 79.34 -14.61 -9.29
CA THR A 510 80.47 -14.39 -10.22
C THR A 510 80.33 -15.22 -11.51
N ALA A 511 80.68 -14.61 -12.64
CA ALA A 511 80.58 -15.21 -13.98
C ALA A 511 81.68 -16.25 -14.28
N THR A 512 81.34 -17.28 -15.05
CA THR A 512 82.27 -18.21 -15.72
C THR A 512 82.07 -18.09 -17.25
N PRO A 513 83.13 -18.09 -18.09
CA PRO A 513 83.04 -17.64 -19.48
C PRO A 513 82.52 -18.72 -20.45
N THR A 514 81.68 -18.30 -21.40
CA THR A 514 81.11 -19.18 -22.44
C THR A 514 81.75 -18.92 -23.80
N VAL A 515 82.13 -20.00 -24.48
CA VAL A 515 82.81 -20.04 -25.79
C VAL A 515 81.83 -19.75 -26.94
N THR A 516 82.27 -18.95 -27.91
CA THR A 516 81.53 -18.55 -29.12
C THR A 516 81.54 -19.62 -30.22
N PRO A 517 80.40 -19.85 -30.92
CA PRO A 517 80.46 -20.20 -32.34
C PRO A 517 79.61 -19.32 -33.28
N ARG A 518 80.22 -19.17 -34.46
CA ARG A 518 79.98 -18.46 -35.73
C ARG A 518 78.56 -18.36 -36.32
N ALA A 519 78.34 -17.28 -37.08
CA ALA A 519 77.09 -16.88 -37.76
C ALA A 519 76.78 -17.63 -39.08
N THR A 520 75.49 -17.69 -39.43
CA THR A 520 74.95 -18.12 -40.74
C THR A 520 73.94 -17.11 -41.32
N PRO A 521 73.78 -17.02 -42.67
CA PRO A 521 73.27 -15.83 -43.36
C PRO A 521 71.77 -15.84 -43.68
N ARG A 522 71.22 -14.64 -43.94
CA ARG A 522 69.81 -14.30 -44.15
C ARG A 522 69.29 -14.67 -45.56
N PRO A 523 68.03 -15.12 -45.76
CA PRO A 523 67.44 -15.33 -47.08
C PRO A 523 66.83 -14.06 -47.72
N ARG A 524 66.80 -14.03 -49.06
CA ARG A 524 66.30 -12.96 -49.96
C ARG A 524 64.85 -13.23 -50.41
N PRO A 525 63.98 -12.21 -50.64
CA PRO A 525 62.57 -12.41 -51.00
C PRO A 525 62.33 -12.55 -52.53
N THR A 526 61.24 -13.24 -52.92
CA THR A 526 60.78 -13.44 -54.33
C THR A 526 59.24 -13.46 -54.44
N PRO A 527 58.64 -13.24 -55.64
CA PRO A 527 57.61 -12.22 -55.86
C PRO A 527 56.19 -12.71 -56.26
N ARG A 528 55.24 -11.75 -56.36
CA ARG A 528 53.79 -11.89 -56.63
C ARG A 528 53.43 -12.52 -58.00
N PRO A 529 52.27 -13.21 -58.12
CA PRO A 529 51.79 -13.79 -59.38
C PRO A 529 50.73 -12.94 -60.12
N ARG A 530 50.63 -13.16 -61.44
CA ARG A 530 49.51 -12.79 -62.35
C ARG A 530 49.28 -13.97 -63.34
N PRO A 531 48.18 -14.00 -64.13
CA PRO A 531 47.10 -14.99 -64.07
C PRO A 531 47.10 -16.00 -65.25
N MET A 532 46.17 -16.95 -65.27
CA MET A 532 45.85 -17.86 -66.38
C MET A 532 44.35 -18.22 -66.39
N PRO A 533 43.81 -18.82 -67.46
CA PRO A 533 44.07 -18.61 -68.90
C PRO A 533 42.92 -17.83 -69.58
#